data_AF-W2XMZ5-F1
#
_entry.id   AF-W2XMZ5-F1
#
_cell.length_a   1.000
_cell.length_b   1.000
_cell.length_c   1.000
_cell.angle_alpha   90.00
_cell.angle_beta   90.00
_cell.angle_gamma   90.00
#
_symmetry.space_group_name_H-M   'P 1'
#
loop_
_entity.id
_entity.type
_entity.pdbx_description
1 polymer ?
#
loop_
_entity_poly.entity_id
_entity_poly.type
_entity_poly.pdbx_seq_one_letter_code
_entity_poly.pdbx_strand_id
1 'polypeptide(L)'
;MSPSSLASFAVLLFPEDLPATAGISIPVYGTATTRPGRDAAVMLLSSLNVRLQVPNDIVRNRQVDGAEHGHGAPGEWLRKAVVGLSASTYVLGQVVAYSRDTATIRTLLGDVQSNVNDLREVSPIHCFLFGKHEVNQDELSVEDLDDNLKTWMTTSPPR
;
A
#
# COMPACT_ATOMS: atom_id res chain seq x y z
N MET A 1 -23.40 33.27 16.04
CA MET A 1 -22.27 32.73 15.27
C MET A 1 -22.10 31.27 15.65
N SER A 2 -22.56 30.35 14.81
CA SER A 2 -22.33 28.93 15.03
C SER A 2 -20.83 28.66 14.92
N PRO A 3 -20.23 27.83 15.80
CA PRO A 3 -18.84 27.45 15.64
C PRO A 3 -18.73 26.72 14.30
N SER A 4 -17.87 27.22 13.41
CA SER A 4 -17.52 26.54 12.16
C SER A 4 -17.12 25.12 12.51
N SER A 5 -17.95 24.14 12.13
CA SER A 5 -17.69 22.74 12.41
C SER A 5 -16.34 22.38 11.80
N LEU A 6 -15.43 21.88 12.62
CA LEU A 6 -14.16 21.34 12.16
C LEU A 6 -14.48 20.22 11.15
N ALA A 7 -14.14 20.43 9.88
CA ALA A 7 -14.31 19.40 8.86
C ALA A 7 -13.27 18.29 9.13
N SER A 8 -13.76 17.11 9.49
CA SER A 8 -12.95 15.89 9.57
C SER A 8 -13.05 15.12 8.27
N PHE A 9 -11.93 14.64 7.76
CA PHE A 9 -11.89 13.82 6.55
C PHE A 9 -10.75 12.80 6.62
N ALA A 10 -10.87 11.72 5.85
CA ALA A 10 -9.86 10.68 5.77
C ALA A 10 -8.69 11.12 4.88
N VAL A 11 -7.48 10.72 5.28
CA VAL A 11 -6.25 10.96 4.53
C VAL A 11 -5.37 9.71 4.48
N LEU A 12 -4.59 9.59 3.40
CA LEU A 12 -3.50 8.63 3.27
C LEU A 12 -2.17 9.39 3.23
N LEU A 13 -1.43 9.36 4.34
CA LEU A 13 -0.14 10.05 4.47
C LEU A 13 1.00 9.12 4.09
N PHE A 14 1.95 9.65 3.33
CA PHE A 14 3.19 8.96 2.99
C PHE A 14 4.29 9.28 4.01
N PRO A 15 5.33 8.43 4.13
CA PRO A 15 6.46 8.69 5.03
C PRO A 15 7.08 10.08 4.88
N GLU A 16 7.21 10.60 3.65
CA GLU A 16 7.77 11.94 3.39
C GLU A 16 6.85 13.10 3.77
N ASP A 17 5.56 12.85 4.03
CA ASP A 17 4.62 13.84 4.53
C ASP A 17 4.80 14.08 6.04
N LEU A 18 5.59 13.21 6.71
CA LEU A 18 5.69 13.12 8.15
C LEU A 18 7.08 13.53 8.64
N PRO A 19 7.19 14.07 9.88
CA PRO A 19 8.49 14.28 10.48
C PRO A 19 9.21 12.95 10.68
N ALA A 20 10.53 12.91 10.42
CA ALA A 20 11.34 11.70 10.56
C ALA A 20 11.25 11.03 11.95
N THR A 21 10.93 11.82 12.98
CA THR A 21 10.72 11.35 14.36
C THR A 21 9.47 10.48 14.53
N ALA A 22 8.55 10.46 13.56
CA ALA A 22 7.35 9.63 13.61
C ALA A 22 7.64 8.13 13.42
N GLY A 23 8.80 7.76 12.85
CA GLY A 23 9.20 6.35 12.68
C GLY A 23 8.31 5.55 11.72
N ILE A 24 7.56 6.23 10.85
CA ILE A 24 6.63 5.61 9.89
C ILE A 24 7.34 5.44 8.55
N SER A 25 7.48 4.20 8.09
CA SER A 25 8.18 3.83 6.85
C SER A 25 7.25 3.43 5.70
N ILE A 26 5.95 3.33 5.96
CA ILE A 26 4.92 2.94 4.99
C ILE A 26 3.79 3.98 4.95
N PRO A 27 2.99 4.03 3.87
CA PRO A 27 1.78 4.84 3.84
C PRO A 27 0.82 4.46 4.98
N VAL A 28 0.18 5.45 5.59
CA VAL A 28 -0.73 5.26 6.74
C VAL A 28 -2.00 6.07 6.60
N TYR A 29 -3.13 5.46 6.97
CA TYR A 29 -4.40 6.16 7.04
C TYR A 29 -4.54 6.97 8.32
N GLY A 30 -5.23 8.10 8.21
CA GLY A 30 -5.58 8.93 9.36
C GLY A 30 -6.88 9.70 9.14
N THR A 31 -7.44 10.21 10.24
CA THR A 31 -8.50 11.20 10.22
C THR A 31 -7.89 12.57 10.49
N ALA A 32 -7.98 13.47 9.53
CA ALA A 32 -7.46 14.82 9.63
C ALA A 32 -8.54 15.81 10.08
N THR A 33 -8.15 16.77 10.91
CA THR A 33 -8.98 17.91 11.30
C THR A 33 -8.23 19.19 11.02
N THR A 34 -8.74 20.01 10.10
CA THR A 34 -8.08 21.25 9.66
C THR A 34 -8.56 22.47 10.44
N ARG A 35 -7.66 23.45 10.65
CA ARG A 35 -7.98 24.78 11.19
C ARG A 35 -7.23 25.84 10.38
N PRO A 36 -7.87 26.97 10.01
CA PRO A 36 -7.18 28.06 9.30
C PRO A 36 -5.95 28.54 10.07
N GLY A 37 -4.83 28.72 9.36
CA GLY A 37 -3.58 29.27 9.91
C GLY A 37 -2.83 28.35 10.90
N ARG A 38 -3.18 27.07 10.99
CA ARG A 38 -2.48 26.07 11.81
C ARG A 38 -2.33 24.76 11.06
N ASP A 39 -1.35 23.95 11.44
CA ASP A 39 -1.24 22.57 10.98
C ASP A 39 -2.51 21.78 11.32
N ALA A 40 -2.83 20.83 10.44
CA ALA A 40 -3.91 19.90 10.66
C ALA A 40 -3.50 18.88 11.71
N ALA A 41 -4.42 18.58 12.62
CA ALA A 41 -4.26 17.47 13.53
C ALA A 41 -4.71 16.19 12.82
N VAL A 42 -3.83 15.21 12.69
CA VAL A 42 -4.14 13.90 12.11
C VAL A 42 -4.08 12.84 13.19
N MET A 43 -5.17 12.09 13.35
CA MET A 43 -5.20 10.89 14.18
C MET A 43 -5.02 9.68 13.28
N LEU A 44 -3.93 8.92 13.45
CA LEU A 44 -3.72 7.71 12.66
C LEU A 44 -4.74 6.64 13.02
N LEU A 45 -5.23 5.93 12.00
CA LEU A 45 -6.21 4.84 12.16
C LEU A 45 -5.55 3.50 12.52
N SER A 46 -4.21 3.42 12.49
CA SER A 46 -3.48 2.23 12.93
C SER A 46 -3.63 1.97 14.43
N SER A 47 -3.32 0.75 14.88
CA SER A 47 -3.40 0.31 16.28
C SER A 47 -2.63 1.18 17.29
N LEU A 48 -1.80 2.11 16.81
CA LEU A 48 -0.95 2.97 17.62
C LEU A 48 -1.66 4.25 18.13
N ASN A 49 -2.84 4.63 17.60
CA ASN A 49 -3.58 5.84 18.00
C ASN A 49 -2.71 7.11 18.15
N VAL A 50 -1.76 7.28 17.22
CA VAL A 50 -0.79 8.38 17.26
C VAL A 50 -1.43 9.64 16.68
N ARG A 51 -1.20 10.78 17.34
CA ARG A 51 -1.62 12.10 16.86
C ARG A 51 -0.43 12.86 16.28
N LEU A 52 -0.55 13.29 15.03
CA LEU A 52 0.46 14.06 14.30
C LEU A 52 -0.05 15.47 13.97
N GLN A 53 0.88 16.40 13.81
CA GLN A 53 0.62 17.71 13.20
C GLN A 53 1.22 17.68 11.80
N VAL A 54 0.40 17.98 10.79
CA VAL A 54 0.78 17.92 9.38
C VAL A 54 0.30 19.20 8.69
N PRO A 55 1.11 19.83 7.82
CA PRO A 55 0.69 21.01 7.07
C PRO A 55 -0.64 20.82 6.33
N ASN A 56 -1.51 21.84 6.39
CA ASN A 56 -2.87 21.78 5.82
C ASN A 56 -2.88 21.50 4.31
N ASP A 57 -1.91 22.04 3.57
CA ASP A 57 -1.73 21.86 2.15
C ASP A 57 -1.40 20.41 1.79
N ILE A 58 -0.50 19.77 2.55
CA ILE A 58 -0.21 18.33 2.42
C ILE A 58 -1.48 17.52 2.66
N VAL A 59 -2.15 17.73 3.80
CA VAL A 59 -3.36 16.99 4.18
C VAL A 59 -4.47 17.09 3.15
N ARG A 60 -4.65 18.27 2.53
CA ARG A 60 -5.63 18.45 1.43
C ARG A 60 -5.29 17.66 0.18
N ASN A 61 -4.01 17.55 -0.16
CA ASN A 61 -3.55 16.77 -1.31
C ASN A 61 -3.58 15.25 -1.07
N ARG A 62 -3.72 14.83 0.19
CA ARG A 62 -3.75 13.43 0.63
C ARG A 62 -5.14 12.93 1.01
N GLN A 63 -6.19 13.70 0.70
CA GLN A 63 -7.57 13.33 0.99
C GLN A 63 -7.98 12.10 0.19
N VAL A 64 -8.65 11.17 0.86
CA VAL A 64 -9.20 9.94 0.28
C VAL A 64 -10.69 9.81 0.60
N ASP A 65 -11.36 8.88 -0.07
CA ASP A 65 -12.74 8.52 0.29
C ASP A 65 -12.77 7.93 1.71
N GLY A 66 -13.73 8.36 2.53
CA GLY A 66 -13.86 7.89 3.91
C GLY A 66 -14.13 6.37 4.02
N ALA A 67 -14.70 5.76 2.98
CA ALA A 67 -14.95 4.33 2.92
C ALA A 67 -13.70 3.52 2.54
N GLU A 68 -12.62 4.15 2.06
CA GLU A 68 -11.45 3.44 1.52
C GLU A 68 -10.80 2.51 2.56
N HIS A 69 -10.62 2.97 3.79
CA HIS A 69 -10.11 2.12 4.88
C HIS A 69 -11.04 0.93 5.17
N GLY A 70 -12.36 1.12 5.07
CA GLY A 70 -13.35 0.05 5.22
C GLY A 70 -13.29 -1.03 4.13
N HIS A 71 -12.64 -0.77 3.00
CA HIS A 71 -12.40 -1.74 1.92
C HIS A 71 -11.06 -2.48 2.08
N GLY A 72 -10.58 -2.66 3.32
CA GLY A 72 -9.34 -3.39 3.58
C GLY A 72 -8.06 -2.56 3.39
N ALA A 73 -8.18 -1.22 3.44
CA ALA A 73 -7.05 -0.29 3.42
C ALA A 73 -6.09 -0.47 2.22
N PRO A 74 -6.60 -0.48 0.96
CA PRO A 74 -5.80 -0.80 -0.22
C PRO A 74 -4.58 0.12 -0.43
N GLY A 75 -4.64 1.36 0.06
CA GLY A 75 -3.52 2.31 0.01
C GLY A 75 -2.35 1.95 0.91
N GLU A 76 -2.51 1.08 1.91
CA GLU A 76 -1.39 0.55 2.72
C GLU A 76 -0.48 -0.36 1.89
N TRP A 77 -0.96 -0.89 0.77
CA TRP A 77 -0.14 -1.67 -0.15
C TRP A 77 0.82 -0.83 -0.97
N LEU A 78 0.56 0.48 -1.14
CA LEU A 78 1.44 1.35 -1.92
C LEU A 78 2.88 1.24 -1.42
N ARG A 79 3.81 1.11 -2.38
CA ARG A 79 5.25 0.97 -2.18
C ARG A 79 5.70 -0.35 -1.57
N LYS A 80 4.79 -1.24 -1.17
CA LYS A 80 5.16 -2.58 -0.73
C LYS A 80 5.63 -3.42 -1.91
N ALA A 81 6.63 -4.24 -1.65
CA ALA A 81 7.01 -5.34 -2.52
C ALA A 81 5.98 -6.45 -2.33
N VAL A 82 5.40 -6.92 -3.42
CA VAL A 82 4.33 -7.91 -3.40
C VAL A 82 4.53 -8.98 -4.44
N VAL A 83 3.90 -10.11 -4.17
CA VAL A 83 3.39 -11.01 -5.20
C VAL A 83 1.89 -10.77 -5.33
N GLY A 84 1.41 -10.70 -6.56
CA GLY A 84 -0.01 -10.65 -6.88
C GLY A 84 -0.36 -11.67 -7.97
N LEU A 85 -1.63 -11.76 -8.29
CA LEU A 85 -2.17 -12.69 -9.26
C LEU A 85 -2.85 -11.93 -10.41
N SER A 86 -2.45 -12.22 -11.64
CA SER A 86 -3.02 -11.61 -12.84
C SER A 86 -3.20 -12.67 -13.92
N ALA A 87 -4.44 -12.84 -14.41
CA ALA A 87 -4.76 -13.82 -15.45
C ALA A 87 -4.18 -15.22 -15.16
N SER A 88 -4.33 -15.68 -13.92
CA SER A 88 -3.81 -16.97 -13.44
C SER A 88 -2.27 -17.05 -13.37
N THR A 89 -1.56 -15.93 -13.41
CA THR A 89 -0.10 -15.87 -13.32
C THR A 89 0.33 -15.05 -12.11
N TYR A 90 1.27 -15.58 -11.32
CA TYR A 90 1.91 -14.80 -10.26
C TYR A 90 2.89 -13.80 -10.85
N VAL A 91 2.79 -12.58 -10.34
CA VAL A 91 3.66 -11.46 -10.72
C VAL A 91 4.29 -10.85 -9.48
N LEU A 92 5.60 -10.58 -9.56
CA LEU A 92 6.34 -9.93 -8.49
C LEU A 92 6.70 -8.50 -8.88
N GLY A 93 6.52 -7.58 -7.93
CA GLY A 93 6.87 -6.18 -8.15
C GLY A 93 6.51 -5.29 -6.98
N GLN A 94 6.44 -3.99 -7.24
CA GLN A 94 6.05 -3.00 -6.26
C GLN A 94 4.68 -2.43 -6.59
N VAL A 95 3.80 -2.28 -5.60
CA VAL A 95 2.51 -1.60 -5.83
C VAL A 95 2.75 -0.10 -6.01
N VAL A 96 2.31 0.44 -7.15
CA VAL A 96 2.50 1.86 -7.53
C VAL A 96 1.20 2.65 -7.60
N ALA A 97 0.05 1.97 -7.72
CA ALA A 97 -1.27 2.58 -7.69
C ALA A 97 -2.29 1.56 -7.18
N TYR A 98 -3.45 2.04 -6.75
CA TYR A 98 -4.61 1.19 -6.45
C TYR A 98 -5.89 1.89 -6.90
N SER A 99 -6.93 1.10 -7.10
CA SER A 99 -8.28 1.55 -7.35
C SER A 99 -9.24 0.54 -6.74
N ARG A 100 -9.93 0.96 -5.66
CA ARG A 100 -10.86 0.11 -4.88
C ARG A 100 -10.21 -1.23 -4.53
N ASP A 101 -10.61 -2.29 -5.23
CA ASP A 101 -10.21 -3.68 -4.95
C ASP A 101 -9.06 -4.16 -5.86
N THR A 102 -8.46 -3.26 -6.63
CA THR A 102 -7.37 -3.57 -7.57
C THR A 102 -6.12 -2.78 -7.24
N ALA A 103 -4.96 -3.40 -7.42
CA ALA A 103 -3.66 -2.79 -7.29
C ALA A 103 -2.89 -2.89 -8.61
N THR A 104 -2.20 -1.82 -8.98
CA THR A 104 -1.23 -1.83 -10.07
C THR A 104 0.14 -2.15 -9.51
N ILE A 105 0.71 -3.26 -9.95
CA ILE A 105 2.04 -3.74 -9.61
C ILE A 105 2.99 -3.38 -10.74
N ARG A 106 4.02 -2.60 -10.44
CA ARG A 106 5.15 -2.38 -11.34
C ARG A 106 6.12 -3.53 -11.23
N THR A 107 6.15 -4.37 -12.26
CA THR A 107 7.09 -5.49 -12.42
C THR A 107 8.32 -5.05 -13.23
N LEU A 108 9.29 -5.94 -13.43
CA LEU A 108 10.40 -5.67 -14.35
C LEU A 108 10.00 -5.71 -15.83
N LEU A 109 8.83 -6.28 -16.15
CA LEU A 109 8.32 -6.44 -17.51
C LEU A 109 7.26 -5.38 -17.87
N GLY A 110 6.76 -4.63 -16.89
CA GLY A 110 5.74 -3.62 -17.07
C GLY A 110 4.76 -3.54 -15.89
N ASP A 111 3.77 -2.68 -16.03
CA ASP A 111 2.71 -2.51 -15.02
C ASP A 111 1.60 -3.56 -15.25
N VAL A 112 1.22 -4.28 -14.19
CA VAL A 112 0.22 -5.36 -14.21
C VAL A 112 -0.82 -5.11 -13.11
N GLN A 113 -2.07 -5.51 -13.32
CA GLN A 113 -3.14 -5.38 -12.31
C GLN A 113 -3.37 -6.70 -11.56
N SER A 114 -3.57 -6.61 -10.24
CA SER A 114 -3.95 -7.72 -9.37
C SER A 114 -5.13 -7.31 -8.48
N ASN A 115 -5.96 -8.26 -8.06
CA ASN A 115 -6.88 -8.01 -6.96
C ASN A 115 -6.09 -7.77 -5.67
N VAL A 116 -6.56 -6.86 -4.80
CA VAL A 116 -5.94 -6.57 -3.51
C VAL A 116 -5.97 -7.79 -2.57
N ASN A 117 -7.02 -8.62 -2.65
CA ASN A 117 -7.13 -9.83 -1.83
C ASN A 117 -6.10 -10.92 -2.18
N ASP A 118 -5.61 -10.89 -3.42
CA ASP A 118 -4.60 -11.82 -3.93
C ASP A 118 -3.17 -11.35 -3.61
N LEU A 119 -3.01 -10.15 -3.06
CA LEU A 119 -1.69 -9.63 -2.70
C LEU A 119 -1.14 -10.34 -1.47
N ARG A 120 0.16 -10.61 -1.53
CA ARG A 120 0.97 -10.98 -0.37
C ARG A 120 2.22 -10.12 -0.37
N GLU A 121 2.56 -9.60 0.81
CA GLU A 121 3.80 -8.84 0.99
C GLU A 121 4.98 -9.80 0.92
N VAL A 122 6.03 -9.41 0.18
CA VAL A 122 7.27 -10.19 0.07
C VAL A 122 8.46 -9.30 0.36
N SER A 123 9.61 -9.90 0.65
CA SER A 123 10.86 -9.13 0.76
C SER A 123 11.21 -8.45 -0.58
N PRO A 124 11.60 -7.16 -0.59
CA PRO A 124 11.97 -6.45 -1.82
C PRO A 124 13.06 -7.14 -2.65
N ILE A 125 13.94 -7.91 -2.01
CA ILE A 125 14.99 -8.66 -2.71
C ILE A 125 14.41 -9.74 -3.64
N HIS A 126 13.24 -10.30 -3.32
CA HIS A 126 12.58 -11.28 -4.18
C HIS A 126 12.09 -10.65 -5.48
N CYS A 127 11.56 -9.42 -5.44
CA CYS A 127 11.18 -8.70 -6.66
C CYS A 127 12.39 -8.44 -7.57
N PHE A 128 13.58 -8.18 -7.00
CA PHE A 128 14.78 -7.97 -7.79
C PHE A 128 15.30 -9.26 -8.44
N LEU A 129 15.38 -10.33 -7.65
CA LEU A 129 15.92 -11.61 -8.10
C LEU A 129 14.97 -12.36 -9.05
N PHE A 130 13.66 -12.22 -8.86
CA PHE A 130 12.65 -13.05 -9.53
C PHE A 130 11.59 -12.25 -10.28
N GLY A 131 11.69 -10.93 -10.37
CA GLY A 131 10.68 -10.07 -11.02
C GLY A 131 10.52 -10.25 -12.53
N LYS A 132 11.27 -11.17 -13.15
CA LYS A 132 11.10 -11.61 -14.55
C LYS A 132 10.47 -13.00 -14.67
N HIS A 133 10.27 -13.70 -13.56
CA HIS A 133 9.65 -15.02 -13.55
C HIS A 133 8.13 -14.86 -13.44
N GLU A 134 7.42 -15.57 -14.32
CA GLU A 134 5.98 -15.66 -14.35
C GLU A 134 5.61 -17.14 -14.20
N VAL A 135 4.71 -17.46 -13.26
CA VAL A 135 4.30 -18.84 -12.98
C VAL A 135 2.78 -18.92 -12.89
N ASN A 136 2.22 -19.96 -13.49
CA ASN A 136 0.78 -20.17 -13.47
C ASN A 136 0.31 -20.65 -12.09
N GLN A 137 -0.82 -20.14 -11.61
CA GLN A 137 -1.45 -20.51 -10.35
C GLN A 137 -1.80 -22.01 -10.26
N ASP A 138 -2.02 -22.67 -11.41
CA ASP A 138 -2.34 -24.09 -11.46
C ASP A 138 -1.09 -24.94 -11.16
N GLU A 139 0.11 -24.35 -11.24
CA GLU A 139 1.38 -24.98 -10.92
C GLU A 139 1.79 -24.75 -9.46
N LEU A 140 1.22 -23.74 -8.78
CA LEU A 140 1.61 -23.36 -7.42
C LEU A 140 0.48 -22.62 -6.68
N SER A 141 0.17 -23.01 -5.45
CA SER A 141 -0.80 -22.27 -4.62
C SER A 141 -0.17 -21.03 -3.96
N VAL A 142 -0.98 -20.03 -3.62
CA VAL A 142 -0.53 -18.82 -2.87
C VAL A 142 -0.01 -19.18 -1.48
N GLU A 143 -0.54 -20.25 -0.88
CA GLU A 143 -0.17 -20.73 0.45
C GLU A 143 1.23 -21.35 0.44
N ASP A 144 1.60 -22.01 -0.65
CA ASP A 144 2.96 -22.54 -0.84
C ASP A 144 3.99 -21.46 -1.12
N LEU A 145 3.57 -20.24 -1.47
CA LEU A 145 4.48 -19.17 -1.87
C LEU A 145 5.35 -18.68 -0.71
N ASP A 146 4.80 -18.58 0.50
CA ASP A 146 5.52 -18.07 1.68
C ASP A 146 6.55 -19.08 2.19
N ASP A 147 6.17 -20.36 2.25
CA ASP A 147 7.03 -21.46 2.71
C ASP A 147 8.05 -21.92 1.64
N ASN A 148 7.68 -21.84 0.35
CA ASN A 148 8.51 -22.33 -0.75
C ASN A 148 9.10 -21.25 -1.64
N LEU A 149 8.98 -19.94 -1.34
CA LEU A 149 9.64 -18.89 -2.14
C LEU A 149 11.10 -19.25 -2.40
N LYS A 150 11.86 -19.71 -1.39
CA LYS A 150 13.26 -20.18 -1.54
C LYS A 150 13.43 -21.41 -2.45
N THR A 151 12.52 -22.37 -2.38
CA THR A 151 12.58 -23.64 -3.14
C THR A 151 12.12 -23.46 -4.59
N TRP A 152 11.08 -22.65 -4.80
CA TRP A 152 10.52 -22.24 -6.09
C TRP A 152 11.53 -21.47 -6.94
N MET A 153 12.29 -20.60 -6.28
CA MET A 153 13.33 -19.73 -6.86
C MET A 153 14.58 -20.46 -7.37
N THR A 154 14.74 -21.76 -7.06
CA THR A 154 15.90 -22.59 -7.49
C THR A 154 15.54 -23.66 -8.51
N THR A 155 14.26 -23.90 -8.77
CA THR A 155 13.76 -25.03 -9.57
C THR A 155 13.20 -24.63 -10.94
N SER A 156 12.93 -23.34 -11.17
CA SER A 156 12.47 -22.83 -12.46
C SER A 156 13.56 -21.97 -13.13
N PRO A 157 14.20 -22.44 -14.22
CA PRO A 157 15.23 -21.66 -14.91
C PRO A 157 14.60 -20.43 -15.58
N PRO A 158 15.31 -19.29 -15.64
CA PRO A 158 14.89 -18.16 -16.46
C PRO A 158 14.83 -18.63 -17.92
N ARG A 159 13.70 -18.38 -18.59
CA ARG A 159 13.59 -18.54 -20.04
C ARG A 159 14.21 -17.35 -20.77
#